data_AF-A0A7C5RP03-F1
#
_entry.id   AF-A0A7C5RP03-F1
#
_cell.length_a   1.000
_cell.length_b   1.000
_cell.length_c   1.000
_cell.angle_alpha   90.00
_cell.angle_beta   90.00
_cell.angle_gamma   90.00
#
_symmetry.space_group_name_H-M   'P 1'
#
loop_
_entity.id
_entity.type
_entity.pdbx_description
1 polymer ?
#
loop_
_entity_poly.entity_id
_entity_poly.type
_entity_poly.pdbx_seq_one_letter_code
_entity_poly.pdbx_strand_id
1 'polypeptide(L)' 'MSRPAELGSIKEGSNIVIDGEPCRVVEVEKS' A
#
# COMPACT_ATOMS: atom_id res chain seq x y z
N MET A 1 0.25 -6.26 14.19
CA MET A 1 1.34 -6.87 13.39
C MET A 1 1.09 -6.52 11.93
N SER A 2 1.63 -5.40 11.46
CA SER A 2 1.59 -5.02 10.05
C SER A 2 2.53 -5.96 9.30
N ARG A 3 1.97 -6.97 8.64
CA ARG A 3 2.76 -7.85 7.78
C ARG A 3 3.33 -6.99 6.64
N PRO A 4 4.63 -7.04 6.33
CA PRO A 4 5.15 -6.38 5.15
C PRO A 4 4.41 -6.94 3.95
N ALA A 5 3.57 -6.12 3.32
CA ALA A 5 2.91 -6.47 2.08
C ALA A 5 3.97 -6.38 0.97
N GLU A 6 4.18 -7.46 0.22
CA GLU A 6 5.00 -7.40 -0.97
C GLU A 6 4.44 -6.32 -1.90
N LEU A 7 5.29 -5.44 -2.44
CA LEU A 7 4.90 -4.33 -3.31
C LEU A 7 4.01 -4.79 -4.49
N GLY A 8 4.17 -6.04 -4.93
CA GLY A 8 3.35 -6.66 -5.97
C GLY A 8 1.89 -6.95 -5.59
N SER A 9 1.56 -6.96 -4.29
CA SER A 9 0.21 -7.23 -3.77
C SER A 9 -0.61 -5.95 -3.56
N ILE A 10 -0.02 -4.78 -3.78
CA ILE A 10 -0.67 -3.49 -3.56
C ILE A 10 -1.73 -3.30 -4.65
N LYS A 11 -2.98 -3.15 -4.22
CA LYS A 11 -4.12 -2.84 -5.08
C LYS A 11 -4.68 -1.47 -4.74
N GLU A 12 -5.21 -0.81 -5.74
CA GLU A 12 -6.00 0.42 -5.56
C GLU A 12 -7.13 0.20 -4.55
N GLY A 13 -7.35 1.20 -3.70
CA GLY A 13 -8.32 1.14 -2.62
C GLY A 13 -7.86 0.38 -1.37
N SER A 14 -6.68 -0.24 -1.38
CA SER A 14 -6.11 -0.89 -0.18
C SER A 14 -5.57 0.13 0.81
N ASN A 15 -5.55 -0.25 2.09
CA ASN A 15 -4.93 0.56 3.15
C ASN A 15 -3.49 0.12 3.34
N ILE A 16 -2.56 1.08 3.35
CA ILE A 16 -1.14 0.85 3.60
C ILE A 16 -0.64 1.83 4.66
N VAL A 17 0.53 1.57 5.24
CA VAL A 17 1.18 2.51 6.15
C VAL A 17 2.39 3.08 5.43
N ILE A 18 2.45 4.40 5.29
CA ILE A 18 3.58 5.14 4.73
C ILE A 18 4.12 6.01 5.86
N ASP A 19 5.40 5.86 6.21
CA ASP A 19 6.07 6.66 7.26
C ASP A 19 5.36 6.64 8.64
N GLY A 20 4.62 5.56 8.94
CA GLY A 20 3.87 5.42 10.19
C GLY A 20 2.44 5.97 10.14
N GLU A 21 2.04 6.58 9.02
CA GLU A 21 0.69 7.09 8.81
C GLU A 21 -0.15 6.12 7.95
N PRO A 22 -1.44 5.91 8.30
CA PRO A 22 -2.34 5.11 7.49
C PRO A 22 -2.77 5.90 6.24
N CYS A 23 -2.37 5.40 5.09
CA CYS A 23 -2.73 5.95 3.78
C CYS A 23 -3.62 4.97 3.01
N ARG A 24 -4.41 5.52 2.08
CA ARG A 24 -5.19 4.73 1.12
C ARG A 24 -4.59 4.86 -0.27
N VAL A 25 -4.38 3.72 -0.92
CA VAL A 25 -3.85 3.68 -2.28
C VAL A 25 -4.92 4.19 -3.24
N VAL A 26 -4.60 5.24 -4.00
CA VAL A 26 -5.53 5.84 -4.98
C VAL A 26 -5.28 5.34 -6.40
N GLU A 27 -4.02 5.10 -6.75
CA GLU A 27 -3.60 4.63 -8.07
C GLU A 27 -2.27 3.86 -7.93
N VAL A 28 -2.02 2.87 -8.79
CA VAL A 28 -0.77 2.09 -8.82
C VAL A 28 -0.26 2.02 -10.25
N GLU A 29 0.80 2.77 -10.54
CA GLU A 29 1.55 2.63 -11.79
C GLU A 29 2.72 1.63 -11.63
N LYS A 30 2.92 0.81 -12.65
CA LYS A 30 4.10 -0.06 -12.78
C LYS A 30 4.86 0.35 -14.03
N SER A 31 6.12 0.73 -13.89
CA SER A 31 7.03 1.06 -15.00
C SER A 31 7.53 -0.17 -15.74
#